data_AF-A0A7R9DTD6-F1
#
_entry.id   AF-A0A7R9DTD6-F1
#
_cell.length_a   1.000
_cell.length_b   1.000
_cell.length_c   1.000
_cell.angle_alpha   90.00
_cell.angle_beta   90.00
_cell.angle_gamma   90.00
#
_symmetry.space_group_name_H-M   'P 1'
#
loop_
_entity.id
_entity.type
_entity.pdbx_description
1 polymer ?
#
loop_
_entity_poly.entity_id
_entity_poly.type
_entity_poly.pdbx_seq_one_letter_code
_entity_poly.pdbx_strand_id
1 'polypeptide(L)'
;MAGIYQIRNPVLLLRDPDLIRQVLVKDFDSFQDRNFPVNEKTDPLSCHLFALRGEKWRKLRVKLTPTFTSGKIKIMFDLMKVCASDLSTYLEVAEILGISFIPKDVTKFFLRVVKDVVEYREKNSIVRKDFLQLLIELKGKRNVGSGNSGINQKLTDSLLAAQCFVFFVAGFETSSTTIGFALYELAVNPEIQDRASAEVVSVLQGNGGEMTYEAVGKMEYLGRVLD
;
A
#
# COMPACT_ATOMS: atom_id res chain seq x y z
N MET A 1 33.25 -1.11 2.70
CA MET A 1 32.36 -2.18 3.20
C MET A 1 32.13 -2.05 4.71
N ALA A 2 31.34 -2.94 5.32
CA ALA A 2 31.24 -3.16 6.78
C ALA A 2 30.77 -4.60 7.05
N GLY A 3 31.15 -5.20 8.18
CA GLY A 3 30.60 -6.50 8.63
C GLY A 3 29.40 -6.30 9.55
N ILE A 4 28.35 -7.08 9.35
CA ILE A 4 27.15 -7.12 10.20
C ILE A 4 26.75 -8.58 10.48
N TYR A 5 25.86 -8.82 11.44
CA TYR A 5 25.28 -10.15 11.69
C TYR A 5 23.77 -10.15 11.43
N GLN A 6 23.31 -11.06 10.58
CA GLN A 6 21.90 -11.36 10.42
C GLN A 6 21.54 -12.54 11.34
N ILE A 7 21.07 -12.21 12.54
CA ILE A 7 20.73 -13.13 13.65
C ILE A 7 21.94 -13.91 14.20
N ARG A 8 22.50 -14.83 13.40
CA ARG A 8 23.73 -15.61 13.70
C ARG A 8 24.68 -15.70 12.51
N ASN A 9 24.24 -15.34 11.30
CA ASN A 9 25.04 -15.42 10.10
C ASN A 9 25.84 -14.12 9.92
N PRO A 10 27.17 -14.15 9.77
CA PRO A 10 27.92 -12.96 9.37
C PRO A 10 27.57 -12.60 7.92
N VAL A 11 27.33 -11.32 7.66
CA VAL A 11 26.95 -10.77 6.36
C VAL A 11 27.82 -9.54 6.06
N LEU A 12 28.30 -9.45 4.81
CA LEU A 12 29.14 -8.35 4.35
C LEU A 12 28.27 -7.24 3.73
N LEU A 13 28.16 -6.11 4.42
CA LEU A 13 27.49 -4.92 3.89
C LEU A 13 28.41 -4.19 2.92
N LEU A 14 28.10 -4.29 1.63
CA LEU A 14 28.69 -3.47 0.59
C LEU A 14 28.19 -2.02 0.76
N ARG A 15 29.11 -1.05 0.65
CA ARG A 15 28.85 0.40 0.81
C ARG A 15 29.63 1.23 -0.20
N ASP A 16 30.08 0.57 -1.26
CA ASP A 16 31.09 1.04 -2.20
C ASP A 16 30.53 0.77 -3.61
N PRO A 17 30.28 1.81 -4.44
CA PRO A 17 29.61 1.63 -5.72
C PRO A 17 30.33 0.67 -6.68
N ASP A 18 31.66 0.63 -6.68
CA ASP A 18 32.41 -0.24 -7.59
C ASP A 18 32.36 -1.71 -7.14
N LEU A 19 32.42 -1.96 -5.83
CA LEU A 19 32.22 -3.32 -5.29
C LEU A 19 30.77 -3.80 -5.44
N ILE A 20 29.79 -2.90 -5.28
CA ILE A 20 28.37 -3.20 -5.55
C ILE A 20 28.20 -3.55 -7.03
N ARG A 21 28.77 -2.76 -7.94
CA ARG A 21 28.74 -3.02 -9.39
C ARG A 21 29.46 -4.32 -9.77
N GLN A 22 30.58 -4.64 -9.12
CA GLN A 22 31.27 -5.91 -9.33
C GLN A 22 30.36 -7.09 -8.95
N VAL A 23 29.82 -7.11 -7.72
CA VAL A 23 28.99 -8.20 -7.21
C VAL A 23 27.67 -8.35 -7.97
N LEU A 24 27.02 -7.25 -8.35
CA LEU A 24 25.72 -7.28 -9.03
C LEU A 24 25.79 -7.44 -10.55
N VAL A 25 26.95 -7.24 -11.19
CA VAL A 25 27.07 -7.23 -12.67
C VAL A 25 28.17 -8.16 -13.18
N LYS A 26 29.38 -8.13 -12.62
CA LYS A 26 30.51 -8.96 -13.09
C LYS A 26 30.42 -10.38 -12.53
N ASP A 27 30.19 -10.49 -11.23
CA ASP A 27 30.32 -11.74 -10.48
C ASP A 27 28.95 -12.34 -10.14
N PHE A 28 27.86 -11.83 -10.75
CA PHE A 28 26.46 -12.09 -10.38
C PHE A 28 26.11 -13.58 -10.23
N ASP A 29 26.63 -14.44 -11.11
CA ASP A 29 26.35 -15.88 -11.06
C ASP A 29 26.80 -16.53 -9.73
N SER A 30 27.77 -15.93 -9.03
CA SER A 30 28.22 -16.35 -7.69
C SER A 30 27.35 -15.82 -6.54
N PHE A 31 26.50 -14.81 -6.80
CA PHE A 31 25.75 -14.06 -5.79
C PHE A 31 24.23 -14.01 -6.04
N GLN A 32 23.71 -14.86 -6.93
CA GLN A 32 22.30 -14.89 -7.34
C GLN A 32 21.31 -15.36 -6.24
N ASP A 33 21.77 -16.11 -5.25
CA ASP A 33 20.93 -16.76 -4.23
C ASP A 33 20.67 -15.86 -3.00
N ARG A 34 19.40 -15.69 -2.63
CA ARG A 34 18.96 -14.78 -1.54
C ARG A 34 18.90 -15.38 -0.13
N ASN A 35 19.48 -16.57 0.07
CA ASN A 35 19.56 -17.29 1.35
C ASN A 35 18.27 -17.60 2.14
N PHE A 36 17.07 -17.26 1.65
CA PHE A 36 15.80 -17.71 2.24
C PHE A 36 15.70 -19.24 2.36
N PRO A 37 15.08 -19.77 3.43
CA PRO A 37 14.74 -21.18 3.53
C PRO A 37 13.63 -21.53 2.51
N VAL A 38 13.67 -22.74 1.97
CA VAL A 38 12.65 -23.26 1.03
C VAL A 38 12.37 -24.71 1.38
N ASN A 39 11.10 -25.07 1.63
CA ASN A 39 10.69 -26.44 1.93
C ASN A 39 9.33 -26.80 1.30
N GLU A 40 9.39 -27.31 0.08
CA GLU A 40 8.26 -27.74 -0.76
C GLU A 40 7.26 -28.70 -0.07
N LYS A 41 7.66 -29.39 1.01
CA LYS A 41 6.81 -30.35 1.73
C LYS A 41 6.11 -29.80 2.97
N THR A 42 6.69 -28.80 3.64
CA THR A 42 6.11 -28.23 4.88
C THR A 42 5.67 -26.78 4.74
N ASP A 43 6.22 -26.06 3.76
CA ASP A 43 5.89 -24.69 3.40
C ASP A 43 5.90 -24.54 1.87
N PRO A 44 4.79 -24.87 1.18
CA PRO A 44 4.68 -24.68 -0.26
C PRO A 44 4.75 -23.21 -0.70
N LEU A 45 4.49 -22.24 0.19
CA LEU A 45 4.55 -20.81 -0.13
C LEU A 45 6.01 -20.35 -0.29
N SER A 46 6.94 -20.93 0.48
CA SER A 46 8.39 -20.69 0.32
C SER A 46 8.94 -21.03 -1.08
N CYS A 47 8.23 -21.85 -1.88
CA CYS A 47 8.63 -22.21 -3.24
C CYS A 47 8.31 -21.14 -4.31
N HIS A 48 8.25 -19.87 -3.90
CA HIS A 48 7.96 -18.74 -4.77
C HIS A 48 9.21 -18.16 -5.45
N LEU A 49 9.02 -17.47 -6.59
CA LEU A 49 10.09 -16.91 -7.43
C LEU A 49 11.17 -16.11 -6.67
N PHE A 50 10.84 -15.44 -5.56
CA PHE A 50 11.81 -14.62 -4.83
C PHE A 50 12.83 -15.42 -3.99
N ALA A 51 12.49 -16.65 -3.58
CA ALA A 51 13.27 -17.48 -2.65
C ALA A 51 13.84 -18.77 -3.27
N LEU A 52 13.31 -19.22 -4.42
CA LEU A 52 13.95 -20.26 -5.22
C LEU A 52 15.39 -19.89 -5.58
N ARG A 53 16.21 -20.91 -5.82
CA ARG A 53 17.67 -20.83 -5.99
C ARG A 53 18.13 -21.39 -7.33
N GLY A 54 19.27 -20.91 -7.82
CA GLY A 54 19.97 -21.39 -9.02
C GLY A 54 19.07 -21.79 -10.21
N GLU A 55 19.20 -23.01 -10.70
CA GLU A 55 18.46 -23.50 -11.87
C GLU A 55 16.93 -23.49 -11.73
N LYS A 56 16.37 -23.78 -10.53
CA LYS A 56 14.91 -23.70 -10.30
C LYS A 56 14.43 -22.25 -10.47
N TRP A 57 15.17 -21.30 -9.90
CA TRP A 57 14.93 -19.86 -10.04
C TRP A 57 15.07 -19.39 -11.48
N ARG A 58 16.19 -19.70 -12.16
CA ARG A 58 16.47 -19.27 -13.53
C ARG A 58 15.38 -19.71 -14.50
N LYS A 59 14.95 -20.98 -14.41
CA LYS A 59 13.87 -21.55 -15.23
C LYS A 59 12.50 -20.94 -14.94
N LEU A 60 12.19 -20.60 -13.69
CA LEU A 60 10.92 -19.93 -13.36
C LEU A 60 10.93 -18.45 -13.76
N ARG A 61 12.05 -17.74 -13.56
CA ARG A 61 12.22 -16.34 -13.96
C ARG A 61 12.02 -16.16 -15.47
N VAL A 62 12.69 -16.96 -16.29
CA VAL A 62 12.55 -16.91 -17.76
C VAL A 62 11.10 -17.15 -18.22
N LYS A 63 10.34 -18.00 -17.51
CA LYS A 63 8.92 -18.25 -17.80
C LYS A 63 7.99 -17.09 -17.39
N LEU A 64 8.33 -16.34 -16.34
CA LEU A 64 7.47 -15.29 -15.78
C LEU A 64 7.83 -13.87 -16.29
N THR A 65 9.07 -13.59 -16.68
CA THR A 65 9.45 -12.28 -17.24
C THR A 65 8.53 -11.79 -18.39
N PRO A 66 8.05 -12.63 -19.33
CA PRO A 66 7.13 -12.19 -20.38
C PRO A 66 5.78 -11.61 -19.91
N THR A 67 5.33 -11.89 -18.67
CA THR A 67 4.06 -11.32 -18.16
C THR A 67 4.16 -9.83 -17.82
N PHE A 68 5.38 -9.33 -17.59
CA PHE A 68 5.66 -7.93 -17.21
C PHE A 68 6.14 -7.06 -18.38
N THR A 69 5.79 -7.43 -19.62
CA THR A 69 6.06 -6.61 -20.80
C THR A 69 5.14 -5.39 -20.84
N SER A 70 5.61 -4.26 -21.38
CA SER A 70 4.85 -3.00 -21.42
C SER A 70 3.47 -3.16 -22.11
N GLY A 71 3.37 -4.03 -23.12
CA GLY A 71 2.09 -4.37 -23.74
C GLY A 71 1.11 -5.12 -22.83
N LYS A 72 1.60 -5.95 -21.89
CA LYS A 72 0.77 -6.59 -20.85
C LYS A 72 0.39 -5.61 -19.75
N ILE A 73 1.33 -4.75 -19.33
CA ILE A 73 1.05 -3.67 -18.36
C ILE A 73 0.01 -2.69 -18.92
N LYS A 74 0.08 -2.34 -20.22
CA LYS A 74 -0.95 -1.54 -20.90
C LYS A 74 -2.32 -2.21 -20.89
N ILE A 75 -2.40 -3.53 -21.08
CA ILE A 75 -3.68 -4.28 -20.97
C ILE A 75 -4.21 -4.28 -19.52
N MET A 76 -3.33 -4.22 -18.51
CA MET A 76 -3.72 -4.10 -17.10
C MET A 76 -4.10 -2.67 -16.69
N PHE A 77 -3.85 -1.67 -17.53
CA PHE A 77 -4.08 -0.25 -17.21
C PHE A 77 -5.54 0.07 -16.90
N ASP A 78 -6.49 -0.53 -17.61
CA ASP A 78 -7.92 -0.32 -17.34
C ASP A 78 -8.35 -0.91 -15.99
N LEU A 79 -7.75 -2.02 -15.55
CA LEU A 79 -7.97 -2.54 -14.20
C LEU A 79 -7.37 -1.63 -13.11
N MET A 80 -6.20 -1.03 -13.37
CA MET A 80 -5.61 -0.05 -12.44
C MET A 80 -6.49 1.21 -12.32
N LYS A 81 -7.10 1.69 -13.41
CA LYS A 81 -8.10 2.77 -13.36
C LYS A 81 -9.35 2.39 -12.56
N VAL A 82 -9.87 1.17 -12.71
CA VAL A 82 -11.00 0.68 -11.90
C VAL A 82 -10.64 0.71 -10.42
N CYS A 83 -9.51 0.11 -10.01
CA CYS A 83 -9.10 0.12 -8.60
C CYS A 83 -8.83 1.53 -8.05
N ALA A 84 -8.35 2.47 -8.86
CA ALA A 84 -8.20 3.87 -8.46
C ALA A 84 -9.55 4.59 -8.30
N SER A 85 -10.52 4.31 -9.19
CA SER A 85 -11.90 4.82 -9.10
C SER A 85 -12.65 4.25 -7.90
N ASP A 86 -12.47 2.95 -7.63
CA ASP A 86 -13.00 2.27 -6.44
C ASP A 86 -12.41 2.87 -5.16
N LEU A 87 -11.12 3.23 -5.16
CA LEU A 87 -10.47 3.90 -4.02
C LEU A 87 -11.00 5.32 -3.82
N SER A 88 -11.15 6.14 -4.87
CA SER A 88 -11.77 7.47 -4.75
C SER A 88 -13.19 7.36 -4.20
N THR A 89 -14.00 6.48 -4.80
CA THR A 89 -15.36 6.19 -4.36
C THR A 89 -15.39 5.71 -2.91
N TYR A 90 -14.44 4.86 -2.48
CA TYR A 90 -14.33 4.41 -1.10
C TYR A 90 -13.98 5.55 -0.13
N LEU A 91 -13.09 6.47 -0.51
CA LEU A 91 -12.73 7.62 0.32
C LEU A 91 -13.91 8.60 0.46
N GLU A 92 -14.56 8.94 -0.64
CA GLU A 92 -15.78 9.76 -0.69
C GLU A 92 -16.92 9.12 0.14
N VAL A 93 -17.15 7.81 -0.02
CA VAL A 93 -18.18 7.06 0.73
C VAL A 93 -17.78 6.86 2.20
N ALA A 94 -16.50 6.75 2.53
CA ALA A 94 -16.03 6.68 3.92
C ALA A 94 -16.25 8.01 4.65
N GLU A 95 -16.07 9.15 3.97
CA GLU A 95 -16.43 10.48 4.48
C GLU A 95 -17.95 10.60 4.69
N ILE A 96 -18.75 10.26 3.67
CA ILE A 96 -20.23 10.32 3.71
C ILE A 96 -20.83 9.39 4.77
N LEU A 97 -20.29 8.19 4.96
CA LEU A 97 -20.76 7.19 5.95
C LEU A 97 -20.10 7.36 7.33
N GLY A 98 -19.18 8.30 7.51
CA GLY A 98 -18.50 8.53 8.79
C GLY A 98 -17.61 7.37 9.26
N ILE A 99 -16.98 6.64 8.34
CA ILE A 99 -16.06 5.54 8.65
C ILE A 99 -14.78 6.14 9.26
N SER A 100 -14.75 6.20 10.59
CA SER A 100 -13.67 6.89 11.30
C SER A 100 -12.36 6.09 11.30
N PHE A 101 -11.33 6.68 10.69
CA PHE A 101 -9.94 6.24 10.77
C PHE A 101 -9.30 6.43 12.16
N ILE A 102 -9.98 7.11 13.09
CA ILE A 102 -9.44 7.38 14.44
C ILE A 102 -9.37 6.06 15.24
N PRO A 103 -8.20 5.70 15.80
CA PRO A 103 -8.04 4.49 16.59
C PRO A 103 -9.04 4.40 17.75
N LYS A 104 -9.66 3.23 17.93
CA LYS A 104 -10.78 3.03 18.87
C LYS A 104 -10.49 3.49 20.29
N ASP A 105 -9.24 3.45 20.74
CA ASP A 105 -8.84 3.88 22.09
C ASP A 105 -8.73 5.42 22.24
N VAL A 106 -8.37 6.13 21.17
CA VAL A 106 -8.47 7.60 21.11
C VAL A 106 -9.95 8.01 21.16
N THR A 107 -10.80 7.33 20.39
CA THR A 107 -12.26 7.55 20.42
C THR A 107 -12.84 7.25 21.81
N LYS A 108 -12.45 6.15 22.47
CA LYS A 108 -12.84 5.87 23.87
C LYS A 108 -12.39 6.96 24.84
N PHE A 109 -11.18 7.51 24.67
CA PHE A 109 -10.66 8.57 25.53
C PHE A 109 -11.48 9.86 25.40
N PHE A 110 -11.65 10.38 24.18
CA PHE A 110 -12.43 11.61 23.98
C PHE A 110 -13.91 11.44 24.33
N LEU A 111 -14.53 10.29 24.01
CA LEU A 111 -15.89 9.99 24.47
C LEU A 111 -16.01 9.97 25.99
N ARG A 112 -14.99 9.47 26.71
CA ARG A 112 -14.96 9.51 28.18
C ARG A 112 -14.85 10.94 28.69
N VAL A 113 -13.87 11.72 28.24
CA VAL A 113 -13.67 13.11 28.69
C VAL A 113 -14.93 13.96 28.44
N VAL A 114 -15.56 13.83 27.26
CA VAL A 114 -16.80 14.53 26.95
C VAL A 114 -17.95 14.04 27.83
N LYS A 115 -18.11 12.72 28.03
CA LYS A 115 -19.13 12.14 28.93
C LYS A 115 -18.98 12.63 30.37
N ASP A 116 -17.78 12.55 30.93
CA ASP A 116 -17.49 12.92 32.32
C ASP A 116 -17.80 14.41 32.56
N VAL A 117 -17.49 15.28 31.59
CA VAL A 117 -17.82 16.72 31.66
C VAL A 117 -19.33 16.97 31.49
N VAL A 118 -20.02 16.23 30.63
CA VAL A 118 -21.50 16.31 30.49
C VAL A 118 -22.18 15.87 31.79
N GLU A 119 -21.87 14.67 32.29
CA GLU A 119 -22.48 14.12 33.51
C GLU A 119 -22.18 15.00 34.74
N TYR A 120 -20.99 15.58 34.82
CA TYR A 120 -20.65 16.56 35.86
C TYR A 120 -21.49 17.84 35.75
N ARG A 121 -21.72 18.37 34.54
CA ARG A 121 -22.57 19.56 34.33
C ARG A 121 -24.02 19.30 34.67
N GLU A 122 -24.59 18.21 34.15
CA GLU A 122 -25.97 17.79 34.42
C GLU A 122 -26.21 17.59 35.92
N LYS A 123 -25.33 16.83 36.59
CA LYS A 123 -25.46 16.52 38.03
C LYS A 123 -25.33 17.74 38.96
N ASN A 124 -24.52 18.73 38.58
CA ASN A 124 -24.29 19.92 39.41
C ASN A 124 -25.05 21.16 38.90
N SER A 125 -25.95 21.01 37.91
CA SER A 125 -26.67 22.12 37.25
C SER A 125 -25.77 23.22 36.69
N ILE A 126 -24.55 22.89 36.26
CA ILE A 126 -23.54 23.86 35.79
C ILE A 126 -23.77 24.18 34.32
N VAL A 127 -24.64 25.17 34.08
CA VAL A 127 -24.83 25.77 32.75
C VAL A 127 -23.63 26.65 32.41
N ARG A 128 -22.99 26.40 31.26
CA ARG A 128 -21.98 27.29 30.67
C ARG A 128 -22.38 27.64 29.25
N LYS A 129 -22.11 28.89 28.85
CA LYS A 129 -22.37 29.40 27.49
C LYS A 129 -21.27 28.93 26.53
N ASP A 130 -21.22 27.62 26.30
CA ASP A 130 -20.28 26.97 25.37
C ASP A 130 -20.96 25.88 24.54
N PHE A 131 -20.26 25.44 23.49
CA PHE A 131 -20.77 24.51 22.48
C PHE A 131 -21.20 23.14 23.04
N LEU A 132 -20.62 22.69 24.16
CA LEU A 132 -20.96 21.38 24.74
C LEU A 132 -22.36 21.38 25.35
N GLN A 133 -22.84 22.53 25.86
CA GLN A 133 -24.20 22.65 26.39
C GLN A 133 -25.26 22.36 25.30
N LEU A 134 -25.05 22.89 24.09
CA LEU A 134 -25.95 22.74 22.94
C LEU A 134 -26.07 21.28 22.46
N LEU A 135 -25.01 20.48 22.59
CA LEU A 135 -24.99 19.09 22.09
C LEU A 135 -25.72 18.10 23.02
N ILE A 136 -25.83 18.39 24.31
CA ILE A 136 -26.53 17.54 25.29
C ILE A 136 -28.01 17.40 24.89
N GLU A 137 -28.60 18.51 24.42
CA GLU A 137 -30.03 18.68 24.12
C GLU A 137 -30.52 17.86 22.90
N LEU A 138 -29.62 17.24 22.12
CA LEU A 138 -29.93 16.59 20.82
C LEU A 138 -29.89 15.04 20.81
N LYS A 139 -29.38 14.39 21.88
CA LYS A 139 -28.76 13.05 21.86
C LYS A 139 -29.69 11.80 21.79
N GLY A 140 -30.89 11.89 21.21
CA GLY A 140 -32.02 11.04 21.66
C GLY A 140 -32.28 9.58 21.17
N LYS A 141 -31.73 9.04 20.05
CA LYS A 141 -32.41 7.89 19.34
C LYS A 141 -31.56 6.79 18.59
N ARG A 142 -31.35 5.61 19.24
CA ARG A 142 -31.59 4.16 18.82
C ARG A 142 -30.84 3.35 17.67
N ASN A 143 -30.23 2.19 18.06
CA ASN A 143 -30.04 0.81 17.45
C ASN A 143 -29.06 0.39 16.27
N VAL A 144 -28.79 -0.94 16.14
CA VAL A 144 -27.70 -1.74 15.46
C VAL A 144 -28.23 -3.19 15.12
N GLY A 145 -27.71 -4.17 14.31
CA GLY A 145 -26.54 -4.43 13.39
C GLY A 145 -26.31 -5.97 13.06
N SER A 146 -25.13 -6.42 12.53
CA SER A 146 -24.67 -7.84 12.20
C SER A 146 -25.03 -8.44 10.79
N GLY A 147 -24.43 -9.50 10.16
CA GLY A 147 -23.25 -10.42 10.36
C GLY A 147 -23.21 -11.67 9.37
N ASN A 148 -22.07 -12.38 9.10
CA ASN A 148 -21.99 -13.52 8.11
C ASN A 148 -20.73 -14.49 8.18
N SER A 149 -20.61 -15.57 7.35
CA SER A 149 -19.43 -16.49 7.13
C SER A 149 -19.47 -17.37 5.82
N GLY A 150 -18.37 -18.09 5.43
CA GLY A 150 -18.14 -18.66 4.06
C GLY A 150 -17.56 -20.10 3.86
N ILE A 151 -16.93 -20.38 2.69
CA ILE A 151 -16.66 -21.73 2.06
C ILE A 151 -15.17 -21.88 1.58
N ASN A 152 -14.72 -23.06 1.09
CA ASN A 152 -13.32 -23.37 0.70
C ASN A 152 -13.15 -24.24 -0.60
N GLN A 153 -11.95 -24.34 -1.18
CA GLN A 153 -11.67 -24.86 -2.55
C GLN A 153 -10.49 -25.87 -2.64
N LYS A 154 -10.27 -26.43 -3.84
CA LYS A 154 -9.12 -27.24 -4.33
C LYS A 154 -9.01 -27.10 -5.86
N LEU A 155 -7.99 -27.50 -6.64
CA LEU A 155 -6.52 -27.76 -6.56
C LEU A 155 -5.79 -28.08 -5.23
N THR A 156 -4.45 -28.13 -5.26
CA THR A 156 -3.63 -27.59 -4.17
C THR A 156 -3.33 -26.13 -4.51
N ASP A 157 -4.32 -25.28 -4.24
CA ASP A 157 -4.30 -23.85 -4.58
C ASP A 157 -3.02 -23.19 -4.05
N SER A 158 -2.52 -23.69 -2.91
CA SER A 158 -1.15 -23.59 -2.37
C SER A 158 -0.03 -23.16 -3.32
N LEU A 159 0.16 -23.79 -4.49
CA LEU A 159 1.32 -23.47 -5.35
C LEU A 159 1.07 -22.31 -6.33
N LEU A 160 -0.17 -22.13 -6.80
CA LEU A 160 -0.55 -20.90 -7.50
C LEU A 160 -0.61 -19.75 -6.50
N ALA A 161 -1.21 -19.98 -5.33
CA ALA A 161 -1.19 -19.09 -4.19
C ALA A 161 0.24 -18.70 -3.79
N ALA A 162 1.24 -19.58 -3.83
CA ALA A 162 2.64 -19.22 -3.56
C ALA A 162 3.16 -18.10 -4.49
N GLN A 163 2.89 -18.19 -5.78
CA GLN A 163 3.33 -17.18 -6.74
C GLN A 163 2.44 -15.93 -6.67
N CYS A 164 1.11 -16.10 -6.61
CA CYS A 164 0.17 -14.99 -6.47
C CYS A 164 0.39 -14.21 -5.17
N PHE A 165 0.71 -14.89 -4.06
CA PHE A 165 1.05 -14.29 -2.77
C PHE A 165 2.34 -13.48 -2.85
N VAL A 166 3.43 -14.03 -3.43
CA VAL A 166 4.67 -13.25 -3.52
C VAL A 166 4.52 -12.06 -4.46
N PHE A 167 3.78 -12.18 -5.56
CA PHE A 167 3.52 -11.04 -6.46
C PHE A 167 2.56 -10.02 -5.83
N PHE A 168 1.54 -10.48 -5.10
CA PHE A 168 0.65 -9.60 -4.35
C PHE A 168 1.42 -8.85 -3.26
N VAL A 169 2.12 -9.53 -2.36
CA VAL A 169 2.85 -8.89 -1.25
C VAL A 169 3.97 -7.98 -1.77
N ALA A 170 4.78 -8.45 -2.73
CA ALA A 170 5.87 -7.62 -3.25
C ALA A 170 5.37 -6.40 -4.03
N GLY A 171 4.28 -6.54 -4.80
CA GLY A 171 3.66 -5.42 -5.51
C GLY A 171 2.89 -4.47 -4.59
N PHE A 172 2.16 -5.00 -3.62
CA PHE A 172 1.35 -4.23 -2.67
C PHE A 172 2.22 -3.42 -1.71
N GLU A 173 3.14 -4.06 -0.98
CA GLU A 173 3.91 -3.39 0.07
C GLU A 173 4.75 -2.25 -0.49
N THR A 174 5.42 -2.49 -1.63
CA THR A 174 6.24 -1.46 -2.30
C THR A 174 5.38 -0.34 -2.85
N SER A 175 4.38 -0.65 -3.68
CA SER A 175 3.56 0.39 -4.34
C SER A 175 2.73 1.19 -3.34
N SER A 176 2.13 0.56 -2.32
CA SER A 176 1.36 1.27 -1.30
C SER A 176 2.24 2.14 -0.39
N THR A 177 3.47 1.69 -0.09
CA THR A 177 4.46 2.52 0.62
C THR A 177 4.89 3.72 -0.21
N THR A 178 5.23 3.52 -1.49
CA THR A 178 5.59 4.62 -2.41
C THR A 178 4.45 5.61 -2.59
N ILE A 179 3.21 5.13 -2.82
CA ILE A 179 2.02 5.98 -2.92
C ILE A 179 1.76 6.72 -1.61
N GLY A 180 1.89 6.06 -0.46
CA GLY A 180 1.71 6.68 0.86
C GLY A 180 2.70 7.80 1.14
N PHE A 181 3.99 7.59 0.83
CA PHE A 181 5.00 8.65 0.94
C PHE A 181 4.80 9.76 -0.10
N ALA A 182 4.50 9.43 -1.36
CA ALA A 182 4.25 10.45 -2.39
C ALA A 182 3.04 11.34 -2.04
N LEU A 183 1.94 10.77 -1.56
CA LEU A 183 0.78 11.53 -1.10
C LEU A 183 1.09 12.37 0.14
N TYR A 184 1.91 11.87 1.07
CA TYR A 184 2.36 12.63 2.23
C TYR A 184 3.24 13.82 1.82
N GLU A 185 4.27 13.59 1.00
CA GLU A 185 5.19 14.64 0.54
C GLU A 185 4.47 15.69 -0.31
N LEU A 186 3.52 15.29 -1.17
CA LEU A 186 2.65 16.24 -1.87
C LEU A 186 1.81 17.08 -0.89
N ALA A 187 1.18 16.45 0.09
CA ALA A 187 0.32 17.14 1.06
C ALA A 187 1.07 18.12 2.00
N VAL A 188 2.37 17.92 2.22
CA VAL A 188 3.21 18.86 3.02
C VAL A 188 3.98 19.87 2.16
N ASN A 189 4.01 19.71 0.82
CA ASN A 189 4.67 20.63 -0.12
C ASN A 189 3.68 21.17 -1.18
N PRO A 190 2.80 22.13 -0.85
CA PRO A 190 1.74 22.61 -1.75
C PRO A 190 2.21 23.10 -3.13
N GLU A 191 3.37 23.76 -3.23
CA GLU A 191 3.91 24.21 -4.53
C GLU A 191 4.24 23.03 -5.47
N ILE A 192 4.68 21.90 -4.93
CA ILE A 192 4.93 20.67 -5.68
C ILE A 192 3.58 20.04 -6.07
N GLN A 193 2.61 20.03 -5.16
CA GLN A 193 1.26 19.52 -5.39
C GLN A 193 0.52 20.29 -6.49
N ASP A 194 0.48 21.62 -6.42
CA ASP A 194 -0.15 22.48 -7.41
C ASP A 194 0.49 22.32 -8.79
N ARG A 195 1.82 22.22 -8.84
CA ARG A 195 2.56 22.01 -10.09
C ARG A 195 2.33 20.62 -10.69
N ALA A 196 2.29 19.56 -9.88
CA ALA A 196 1.96 18.21 -10.35
C ALA A 196 0.50 18.13 -10.82
N SER A 197 -0.43 18.76 -10.10
CA SER A 197 -1.84 18.89 -10.49
C SER A 197 -1.99 19.63 -11.82
N ALA A 198 -1.28 20.74 -12.02
CA ALA A 198 -1.28 21.50 -13.26
C ALA A 198 -0.74 20.70 -14.46
N GLU A 199 0.29 19.87 -14.27
CA GLU A 199 0.76 18.93 -15.30
C GLU A 199 -0.33 17.90 -15.65
N VAL A 200 -0.91 17.23 -14.65
CA VAL A 200 -1.97 16.23 -14.85
C VAL A 200 -3.17 16.82 -15.61
N VAL A 201 -3.63 18.02 -15.20
CA VAL A 201 -4.73 18.72 -15.87
C VAL A 201 -4.38 19.08 -17.31
N SER A 202 -3.18 19.61 -17.56
CA SER A 202 -2.71 19.97 -18.92
C SER A 202 -2.61 18.74 -19.83
N VAL A 203 -2.03 17.66 -19.34
CA VAL A 203 -1.89 16.38 -20.06
C VAL A 203 -3.25 15.75 -20.37
N LEU A 204 -4.20 15.78 -19.44
CA LEU A 204 -5.56 15.27 -19.67
C LEU A 204 -6.34 16.15 -20.65
N GLN A 205 -6.26 17.48 -20.57
CA GLN A 205 -6.86 18.38 -21.56
C GLN A 205 -6.31 18.11 -22.97
N GLY A 206 -4.99 17.95 -23.10
CA GLY A 206 -4.34 17.55 -24.35
C GLY A 206 -4.65 16.12 -24.82
N ASN A 207 -5.35 15.32 -24.02
CA ASN A 207 -5.78 13.95 -24.33
C ASN A 207 -7.32 13.80 -24.30
N GLY A 208 -8.07 14.88 -24.56
CA GLY A 208 -9.53 14.86 -24.66
C GLY A 208 -10.28 14.65 -23.34
N GLY A 209 -9.59 14.82 -22.21
CA GLY A 209 -10.08 14.52 -20.86
C GLY A 209 -9.85 13.07 -20.42
N GLU A 210 -9.44 12.17 -21.32
CA GLU A 210 -9.29 10.75 -20.99
C GLU A 210 -7.93 10.41 -20.40
N MET A 211 -7.94 9.70 -19.26
CA MET A 211 -6.76 9.08 -18.68
C MET A 211 -6.43 7.78 -19.44
N THR A 212 -5.39 7.85 -20.28
CA THR A 212 -4.86 6.72 -21.08
C THR A 212 -3.44 6.36 -20.64
N TYR A 213 -2.97 5.15 -20.98
CA TYR A 213 -1.59 4.71 -20.71
C TYR A 213 -0.57 5.69 -21.35
N GLU A 214 -0.87 6.13 -22.58
CA GLU A 214 -0.10 7.15 -23.31
C GLU A 214 -0.19 8.56 -22.70
N ALA A 215 -1.24 8.88 -21.95
CA ALA A 215 -1.33 10.15 -21.22
C ALA A 215 -0.47 10.12 -19.94
N VAL A 216 -0.56 9.06 -19.14
CA VAL A 216 0.26 8.89 -17.93
C VAL A 216 1.76 8.89 -18.27
N GLY A 217 2.15 8.29 -19.40
CA GLY A 217 3.53 8.34 -19.91
C GLY A 217 4.04 9.72 -20.35
N LYS A 218 3.25 10.79 -20.27
CA LYS A 218 3.64 12.20 -20.53
C LYS A 218 3.77 13.04 -19.26
N MET A 219 3.45 12.50 -18.09
CA MET A 219 3.47 13.21 -16.80
C MET A 219 4.89 13.21 -16.22
N GLU A 220 5.81 13.91 -16.88
CA GLU A 220 7.24 13.91 -16.56
C GLU A 220 7.57 14.48 -15.17
N TYR A 221 6.87 15.52 -14.72
CA TYR A 221 7.10 16.10 -13.41
C TYR A 221 6.53 15.22 -12.30
N LEU A 222 5.35 14.64 -12.50
CA LEU A 222 4.79 13.64 -11.58
C LEU A 222 5.68 12.38 -11.48
N GLY A 223 6.30 11.94 -12.59
CA GLY A 223 7.30 10.88 -12.57
C GLY A 223 8.48 11.22 -11.63
N ARG A 224 9.00 12.44 -11.70
CA ARG A 224 10.08 12.95 -10.83
C ARG A 224 9.66 13.23 -9.38
N VAL A 225 8.40 12.97 -9.00
CA VAL A 225 7.93 12.93 -7.61
C VAL A 225 7.93 11.48 -7.07
N LEU A 226 8.07 10.48 -7.95
CA LEU A 226 8.04 9.05 -7.63
C LEU A 226 9.42 8.35 -7.74
N ASP A 227 10.35 8.93 -8.51
CA ASP A 227 11.72 8.45 -8.76
C ASP A 227 12.77 8.97 -7.75
#